data_AF-A0A0D6KZI9-F1
#
_entry.id   AF-A0A0D6KZI9-F1
#
_cell.length_a   1.000
_cell.length_b   1.000
_cell.length_c   1.000
_cell.angle_alpha   90.00
_cell.angle_beta   90.00
_cell.angle_gamma   90.00
#
_symmetry.space_group_name_H-M   'P 1'
#
loop_
_entity.id
_entity.type
_entity.pdbx_description
1 polymer ?
#
loop_
_entity_poly.entity_id
_entity_poly.type
_entity_poly.pdbx_seq_one_letter_code
_entity_poly.pdbx_strand_id
1 'polypeptide(L)'
;MTINLKPEHEQLIKAQIASGRFTNADEVIGTALKLLEKLNAEYSQWVEETRQKVEVAIAEMERGEGLDGETFTMQILERFQKAREAAE
;
A
#
# COMPACT_ATOMS: atom_id res chain seq x y z
N MET A 1 -1.82 30.39 -7.05
CA MET A 1 -0.38 30.09 -7.25
C MET A 1 -0.15 29.94 -8.75
N THR A 2 0.90 30.56 -9.30
CA THR A 2 1.25 30.37 -10.72
C THR A 2 2.24 29.21 -10.81
N ILE A 3 1.94 28.23 -11.67
CA ILE A 3 2.77 27.03 -11.85
C ILE A 3 3.18 26.99 -13.31
N ASN A 4 4.48 26.95 -13.58
CA ASN A 4 4.97 26.77 -14.95
C ASN A 4 4.93 25.29 -15.31
N LEU A 5 4.13 24.96 -16.31
CA LEU A 5 4.03 23.60 -16.84
C LEU A 5 5.05 23.39 -17.96
N LYS A 6 5.56 22.16 -18.05
CA LYS A 6 6.30 21.74 -19.24
C LYS A 6 5.32 21.59 -20.42
N PRO A 7 5.77 21.82 -21.67
CA PRO A 7 4.91 21.67 -22.84
C PRO A 7 4.19 20.30 -22.91
N GLU A 8 4.88 19.24 -22.48
CA GLU A 8 4.32 17.88 -22.41
C GLU A 8 3.11 17.78 -21.46
N HIS A 9 3.19 18.42 -20.28
CA HIS A 9 2.10 18.42 -19.31
C HIS A 9 0.90 19.24 -19.82
N GLU A 10 1.15 20.35 -20.50
CA GLU A 10 0.08 21.13 -21.13
C GLU A 10 -0.65 20.34 -22.21
N GLN A 11 0.09 19.58 -23.03
CA GLN A 11 -0.51 18.71 -24.05
C GLN A 11 -1.39 17.63 -23.42
N LEU A 12 -0.94 17.00 -22.34
CA LEU A 12 -1.74 16.03 -21.60
C LEU A 12 -3.02 16.65 -21.04
N ILE A 13 -2.95 17.83 -20.43
CA ILE A 13 -4.13 18.54 -19.92
C ILE A 13 -5.11 18.86 -21.06
N LYS A 14 -4.61 19.38 -22.18
CA LYS A 14 -5.43 19.67 -23.37
C LYS A 14 -6.10 18.42 -23.93
N ALA A 15 -5.39 17.29 -23.99
CA ALA A 15 -5.95 16.02 -24.45
C ALA A 15 -7.06 15.50 -23.51
N GLN A 16 -6.88 15.64 -22.20
CA GLN A 16 -7.90 15.25 -21.21
C GLN A 16 -9.16 16.12 -21.31
N ILE A 17 -9.01 17.43 -21.54
CA ILE A 17 -10.15 18.33 -21.79
C ILE A 17 -10.83 17.98 -23.12
N ALA A 18 -10.04 17.77 -24.18
CA ALA A 18 -10.56 17.41 -25.51
C ALA A 18 -11.32 16.07 -25.52
N SER A 19 -11.01 15.16 -24.60
CA SER A 19 -11.77 13.92 -24.43
C SER A 19 -13.19 14.13 -23.90
N GLY A 20 -13.54 15.36 -23.46
CA GLY A 20 -14.83 15.68 -22.85
C GLY A 20 -14.95 15.22 -21.40
N ARG A 21 -13.92 14.57 -20.85
CA ARG A 21 -13.90 14.07 -19.47
C ARG A 21 -13.72 15.16 -18.41
N PHE A 22 -13.17 16.31 -18.81
CA PHE A 22 -12.90 17.44 -17.93
C PHE A 22 -13.25 18.76 -18.63
N THR A 23 -13.74 19.73 -17.86
CA THR A 23 -14.24 21.01 -18.37
C THR A 23 -13.12 22.05 -18.52
N ASN A 24 -12.08 21.96 -17.69
CA ASN A 24 -10.97 22.90 -17.66
C ASN A 24 -9.70 22.28 -17.06
N ALA A 25 -8.59 23.03 -17.11
CA ALA A 25 -7.30 22.59 -16.61
C ALA A 25 -7.28 22.40 -15.08
N ASP A 26 -8.01 23.23 -14.33
CA ASP A 26 -8.07 23.15 -12.87
C ASP A 26 -8.72 21.83 -12.41
N GLU A 27 -9.72 21.34 -13.14
CA GLU A 27 -10.38 20.07 -12.85
C GLU A 27 -9.44 18.87 -13.07
N VAL A 28 -8.63 18.92 -14.13
CA VAL A 28 -7.61 17.91 -14.43
C VAL A 28 -6.53 17.92 -13.34
N ILE A 29 -6.02 19.09 -12.99
CA ILE A 29 -4.97 19.26 -11.97
C ILE A 29 -5.49 18.83 -10.60
N GLY A 30 -6.71 19.25 -10.23
CA GLY A 30 -7.34 18.87 -8.96
C GLY A 30 -7.53 17.35 -8.84
N THR A 31 -7.89 16.68 -9.93
CA THR A 31 -7.99 15.22 -9.95
C THR A 31 -6.63 14.54 -9.80
N ALA A 32 -5.60 15.05 -10.48
CA ALA A 32 -4.23 14.54 -10.36
C ALA A 32 -3.68 14.70 -8.93
N LEU A 33 -3.95 15.84 -8.28
CA LEU A 33 -3.54 16.09 -6.90
C LEU A 33 -4.28 15.21 -5.90
N LYS A 34 -5.58 14.97 -6.07
CA LYS A 34 -6.33 14.00 -5.24
C LYS A 34 -5.78 12.58 -5.37
N LEU A 35 -5.39 12.17 -6.58
CA LEU A 35 -4.74 10.88 -6.80
C LEU A 35 -3.39 10.80 -6.07
N LEU A 36 -2.59 11.87 -6.14
CA LEU A 36 -1.32 11.97 -5.41
C LEU A 36 -1.52 11.91 -3.89
N GLU A 37 -2.52 12.61 -3.37
CA GLU A 37 -2.88 12.57 -1.95
C GLU A 37 -3.27 11.16 -1.52
N LYS A 38 -4.10 10.48 -2.30
CA LYS A 38 -4.49 9.08 -2.03
C LYS A 38 -3.28 8.15 -2.01
N LEU A 39 -2.40 8.25 -3.00
CA LEU A 39 -1.16 7.46 -3.06
C LEU A 39 -0.27 7.70 -1.83
N ASN A 40 -0.14 8.96 -1.41
CA ASN A 40 0.66 9.32 -0.24
C ASN A 40 0.02 8.87 1.08
N ALA A 41 -1.31 8.92 1.18
CA ALA A 41 -2.04 8.50 2.37
C ALA A 41 -1.92 6.98 2.59
N GLU A 42 -2.14 6.19 1.53
CA GLU A 42 -1.98 4.72 1.58
C GLU A 42 -0.56 4.33 1.96
N TYR A 43 0.45 4.99 1.39
CA TYR A 43 1.85 4.74 1.74
C TYR A 43 2.15 5.10 3.21
N SER A 44 1.69 6.27 3.67
CA SER A 44 1.92 6.71 5.05
C SER A 44 1.25 5.79 6.07
N GLN A 45 0.02 5.36 5.78
CA GLN A 45 -0.69 4.38 6.60
C GLN A 45 0.06 3.05 6.64
N TRP A 46 0.50 2.53 5.48
CA TRP A 46 1.27 1.29 5.42
C TRP A 46 2.57 1.37 6.22
N VAL A 47 3.30 2.50 6.14
CA VAL A 47 4.52 2.73 6.92
C VAL A 47 4.23 2.68 8.42
N GLU A 48 3.17 3.35 8.86
CA GLU A 48 2.82 3.42 10.28
C GLU A 48 2.36 2.07 10.83
N GLU A 49 1.48 1.36 10.11
CA GLU A 49 1.07 0.00 10.48
C GLU A 49 2.25 -0.96 10.55
N THR A 50 3.19 -0.84 9.61
CA THR A 50 4.39 -1.68 9.59
C THR A 50 5.30 -1.37 10.78
N ARG A 51 5.52 -0.09 11.09
CA ARG A 51 6.33 0.32 12.25
C ARG A 51 5.75 -0.23 13.55
N GLN A 52 4.44 -0.12 13.74
CA GLN A 52 3.77 -0.65 14.94
C GLN A 52 3.94 -2.17 15.06
N LYS A 53 3.79 -2.93 13.96
CA LYS A 53 4.02 -4.39 13.97
C LYS A 53 5.46 -4.74 14.34
N VAL A 54 6.43 -3.98 13.83
CA VAL A 54 7.86 -4.20 14.14
C VAL A 54 8.15 -3.87 15.60
N GLU A 55 7.62 -2.78 16.14
CA GLU A 55 7.80 -2.43 17.55
C GLU A 55 7.23 -3.51 18.49
N VAL A 56 6.04 -4.03 18.18
CA VAL A 56 5.45 -5.16 18.91
C VAL A 56 6.37 -6.39 18.84
N ALA A 57 6.83 -6.77 17.65
CA ALA A 57 7.71 -7.93 17.48
C ALA A 57 9.04 -7.78 18.23
N ILE A 58 9.63 -6.58 18.25
CA ILE A 58 10.84 -6.30 19.03
C ILE A 58 10.55 -6.51 20.52
N ALA A 59 9.45 -5.98 21.04
CA ALA A 59 9.08 -6.13 22.45
C ALA A 59 8.79 -7.59 22.83
N GLU A 60 8.16 -8.37 21.93
CA GLU A 60 7.96 -9.82 22.10
C GLU A 60 9.30 -10.57 22.16
N MET A 61 10.23 -10.23 21.26
CA MET A 61 11.57 -10.81 21.27
C MET A 61 12.34 -10.49 22.54
N GLU A 62 12.28 -9.24 23.03
CA GLU A 62 12.91 -8.83 24.29
C GLU A 62 12.34 -9.57 25.51
N ARG A 63 11.05 -9.92 25.49
CA ARG A 63 10.41 -10.77 26.51
C ARG A 63 10.73 -12.26 26.36
N GLY A 64 11.46 -12.66 25.32
CA GLY A 64 11.80 -14.04 25.04
C GLY A 64 10.64 -14.85 24.45
N GLU A 65 9.63 -14.18 23.89
CA GLU A 65 8.45 -14.81 23.26
C GLU A 65 8.72 -15.24 21.81
N GLY A 66 9.96 -15.06 21.33
CA GLY A 66 10.39 -15.49 20.01
C GLY A 66 10.25 -17.01 19.81
N LEU A 67 9.73 -17.41 18.66
CA LEU A 67 9.58 -18.82 18.29
C LEU A 67 10.70 -19.26 17.35
N ASP A 68 11.15 -20.50 17.49
CA ASP A 68 12.03 -21.13 16.52
C ASP A 68 11.28 -21.37 15.20
N GLY A 69 11.81 -20.82 14.11
CA GLY A 69 11.12 -20.78 12.82
C GLY A 69 10.94 -22.15 12.17
N GLU A 70 11.91 -23.06 12.34
CA GLU A 70 11.84 -24.42 11.82
C GLU A 70 10.77 -25.22 12.57
N THR A 71 10.80 -25.16 13.91
CA THR A 71 9.81 -25.81 14.78
C THR A 71 8.40 -25.30 14.50
N PHE A 72 8.21 -23.98 14.40
CA PHE A 72 6.91 -23.38 14.10
C PHE A 72 6.37 -23.84 12.74
N THR A 73 7.22 -23.85 11.71
CA THR A 73 6.85 -24.29 10.36
C THR A 73 6.46 -25.76 10.32
N MET A 74 7.22 -26.62 11.00
CA MET A 74 6.90 -28.04 11.13
C MET A 74 5.53 -28.27 11.77
N GLN A 75 5.19 -27.53 12.83
CA GLN A 75 3.88 -27.63 13.48
C GLN A 75 2.73 -27.25 12.53
N ILE A 76 2.92 -26.22 11.70
CA ILE A 76 1.93 -25.83 10.69
C ILE A 76 1.75 -26.94 9.64
N LEU A 77 2.85 -27.49 9.11
CA LEU A 77 2.80 -28.57 8.13
C LEU A 77 2.10 -29.82 8.69
N GLU A 78 2.39 -30.18 9.94
CA GLU A 78 1.74 -31.29 10.64
C GLU A 78 0.22 -31.06 10.77
N ARG A 79 -0.21 -29.83 11.07
CA ARG A 79 -1.64 -29.48 11.12
C ARG A 79 -2.32 -29.63 9.76
N PHE A 80 -1.66 -29.23 8.68
CA PHE A 80 -2.20 -29.41 7.33
C PHE A 80 -2.30 -30.89 6.94
N GLN A 81 -1.32 -31.70 7.32
CA GLN A 81 -1.34 -33.14 7.07
C GLN A 81 -2.50 -33.81 7.81
N LYS A 82 -2.67 -33.55 9.11
CA LYS A 82 -3.78 -34.08 9.91
C LYS A 82 -5.15 -33.67 9.36
N ALA A 83 -5.29 -32.43 8.89
CA ALA A 83 -6.54 -31.95 8.30
C ALA A 83 -6.89 -32.66 6.99
N ARG A 84 -5.88 -33.08 6.21
CA ARG A 84 -6.08 -33.86 4.98
C ARG A 84 -6.48 -35.30 5.29
N GLU A 85 -5.79 -35.94 6.23
CA GLU A 85 -6.07 -37.31 6.67
C GLU A 85 -7.47 -37.44 7.30
N ALA A 86 -7.97 -36.40 7.96
CA ALA A 86 -9.32 -36.38 8.54
C ALA A 86 -10.45 -36.12 7.52
N ALA A 87 -10.10 -35.75 6.28
CA ALA A 87 -11.06 -35.47 5.20
C ALA A 87 -11.21 -36.65 4.21
N GLU A 88 -10.43 -37.71 4.39
CA GLU A 88 -10.52 -39.00 3.69
C GLU A 88 -11.34 -40.02 4.49
#